data_AF-A0A554J4S5-F1
#
_entry.id   AF-A0A554J4S5-F1
#
_cell.length_a   1.000
_cell.length_b   1.000
_cell.length_c   1.000
_cell.angle_alpha   90.00
_cell.angle_beta   90.00
_cell.angle_gamma   90.00
#
_symmetry.space_group_name_H-M   'P 1'
#
loop_
_entity.id
_entity.type
_entity.pdbx_description
1 polymer ?
#
loop_
_entity_poly.entity_id
_entity_poly.type
_entity_poly.pdbx_seq_one_letter_code
_entity_poly.pdbx_strand_id
1 'polypeptide(L)'
;MFWPKKVATVAEKSAPSPQQKDIRPKQRKVEPAGHPDEVKSYVALCQKIHAETPAVRMLQLRQFLVERGIPEYEVSQVHQYLRGLVAKIGNYVCYTWKPLREEDKNTRFRWWWGGGNRCELSDTLYHKLVPHSVLQTVAIILEALPDAKFFVSHISEVKDPFLLVTFTDVDPVVVDFWNELGFRPE
;
A
#
# COMPACT_ATOMS: atom_id res chain seq x y z
N MET A 1 -67.41 -15.73 -3.72
CA MET A 1 -66.59 -15.80 -2.49
C MET A 1 -65.15 -15.51 -2.86
N PHE A 2 -64.65 -14.32 -2.56
CA PHE A 2 -63.25 -13.92 -2.77
C PHE A 2 -62.68 -13.50 -1.41
N TRP A 3 -61.66 -14.20 -0.93
CA TRP A 3 -60.93 -13.85 0.29
C TRP A 3 -59.71 -13.00 -0.08
N PRO A 4 -59.48 -11.83 0.55
CA PRO A 4 -58.26 -11.07 0.34
C PRO A 4 -57.11 -11.67 1.17
N LYS A 5 -56.00 -12.01 0.50
CA LYS A 5 -54.74 -12.37 1.16
C LYS A 5 -54.13 -11.12 1.78
N LYS A 6 -53.97 -11.11 3.11
CA LYS A 6 -53.19 -10.10 3.84
C LYS A 6 -51.71 -10.28 3.50
N VAL A 7 -51.12 -9.28 2.85
CA VAL A 7 -49.66 -9.17 2.69
C VAL A 7 -49.13 -8.58 3.99
N ALA A 8 -48.41 -9.37 4.77
CA ALA A 8 -47.74 -8.91 5.98
C ALA A 8 -46.45 -8.17 5.58
N THR A 9 -46.43 -6.86 5.75
CA THR A 9 -45.24 -6.03 5.61
C THR A 9 -44.33 -6.31 6.81
N VAL A 10 -43.31 -7.16 6.61
CA VAL A 10 -42.26 -7.36 7.62
C VAL A 10 -41.37 -6.11 7.58
N ALA A 11 -41.55 -5.24 8.57
CA ALA A 11 -40.63 -4.14 8.84
C ALA A 11 -39.29 -4.74 9.29
N GLU A 12 -38.36 -4.86 8.37
CA GLU A 12 -36.99 -5.26 8.64
C GLU A 12 -36.34 -4.15 9.49
N LYS A 13 -36.22 -4.41 10.81
CA LYS A 13 -35.46 -3.56 11.72
C LYS A 13 -33.99 -3.61 11.26
N SER A 14 -33.59 -2.67 10.43
CA SER A 14 -32.20 -2.42 10.09
C SER A 14 -31.44 -2.14 11.38
N ALA A 15 -30.63 -3.12 11.82
CA ALA A 15 -29.73 -2.94 12.95
C ALA A 15 -28.80 -1.75 12.64
N PRO A 16 -28.49 -0.90 13.63
CA PRO A 16 -27.54 0.18 13.42
C PRO A 16 -26.21 -0.43 13.01
N SER A 17 -25.74 -0.07 11.80
CA SER A 17 -24.42 -0.48 11.34
C SER A 17 -23.40 -0.08 12.40
N PRO A 18 -22.50 -1.01 12.82
CA PRO A 18 -21.50 -0.70 13.83
C PRO A 18 -20.72 0.54 13.37
N GLN A 19 -20.70 1.58 14.21
CA GLN A 19 -19.95 2.80 13.97
C GLN A 19 -18.48 2.41 13.83
N GLN A 20 -18.03 2.30 12.57
CA GLN A 20 -16.68 1.92 12.22
C GLN A 20 -15.78 3.09 12.64
N LYS A 21 -15.14 2.95 13.80
CA LYS A 21 -14.16 3.93 14.29
C LYS A 21 -13.16 4.20 13.17
N ASP A 22 -12.76 5.46 13.02
CA ASP A 22 -11.79 5.88 12.01
C ASP A 22 -10.40 5.31 12.38
N ILE A 23 -10.17 4.04 12.04
CA ILE A 23 -8.94 3.33 12.36
C ILE A 23 -7.94 3.68 11.25
N ARG A 24 -7.22 4.78 11.46
CA ARG A 24 -6.04 5.08 10.65
C ARG A 24 -4.99 3.97 10.83
N PRO A 25 -4.29 3.53 9.76
CA PRO A 25 -3.21 2.57 9.87
C PRO A 25 -2.14 3.11 10.82
N LYS A 26 -1.62 2.23 11.68
CA LYS A 26 -0.56 2.62 12.60
C LYS A 26 0.79 2.38 11.95
N GLN A 27 1.67 3.37 12.07
CA GLN A 27 3.10 3.16 11.79
C GLN A 27 3.61 2.06 12.71
N ARG A 28 4.35 1.13 12.13
CA ARG A 28 5.09 0.11 12.84
C ARG A 28 6.58 0.35 12.62
N LYS A 29 7.37 0.17 13.67
CA LYS A 29 8.82 0.10 13.54
C LYS A 29 9.16 -1.16 12.72
N VAL A 30 9.95 -0.99 11.67
CA VAL A 30 10.46 -2.14 10.91
C VAL A 30 11.31 -2.97 11.87
N GLU A 31 10.95 -4.24 12.04
CA GLU A 31 11.74 -5.16 12.83
C GLU A 31 12.89 -5.67 11.96
N PRO A 32 14.13 -5.68 12.47
CA PRO A 32 15.25 -6.24 11.74
C PRO A 32 15.03 -7.73 11.49
N ALA A 33 15.37 -8.20 10.30
CA ALA A 33 15.25 -9.61 9.93
C ALA A 33 16.29 -10.51 10.66
N GLY A 34 17.29 -9.90 11.29
CA GLY A 34 18.39 -10.56 12.00
C GLY A 34 19.41 -9.52 12.46
N HIS A 35 20.59 -9.98 12.90
CA HIS A 35 21.68 -9.05 13.22
C HIS A 35 22.15 -8.34 11.93
N PRO A 36 22.40 -7.01 11.93
CA PRO A 36 22.78 -6.27 10.72
C PRO A 36 23.98 -6.87 9.97
N ASP A 37 24.98 -7.37 10.71
CA ASP A 37 26.17 -7.99 10.13
C ASP A 37 25.88 -9.35 9.46
N GLU A 38 24.94 -10.12 10.01
CA GLU A 38 24.51 -11.39 9.41
C GLU A 38 23.75 -11.13 8.11
N VAL A 39 22.84 -10.16 8.11
CA VAL A 39 22.10 -9.75 6.91
C VAL A 39 23.05 -9.27 5.82
N LYS A 40 24.04 -8.42 6.16
CA LYS A 40 25.06 -7.94 5.22
C LYS A 40 25.89 -9.10 4.66
N SER A 41 26.33 -10.02 5.52
CA SER A 41 27.10 -11.19 5.11
C SER A 41 26.30 -12.12 4.19
N TYR A 42 25.02 -12.32 4.48
CA TYR A 42 24.12 -13.12 3.64
C TYR A 42 23.91 -12.49 2.26
N VAL A 43 23.62 -11.19 2.21
CA VAL A 43 23.45 -10.45 0.94
C VAL A 43 24.73 -10.50 0.11
N ALA A 44 25.89 -10.30 0.71
CA ALA A 44 27.18 -10.38 0.02
C ALA A 44 27.45 -11.79 -0.54
N LEU A 45 27.08 -12.83 0.20
CA LEU A 45 27.19 -14.21 -0.29
C LEU A 45 26.25 -14.46 -1.48
N CYS A 46 24.99 -14.02 -1.41
CA CYS A 46 24.04 -14.12 -2.51
C CYS A 46 24.55 -13.43 -3.78
N GLN A 47 25.13 -12.23 -3.68
CA GLN A 47 25.75 -11.52 -4.80
C GLN A 47 26.94 -12.30 -5.37
N LYS A 48 27.82 -12.81 -4.50
CA LYS A 48 29.01 -13.58 -4.91
C LYS A 48 28.68 -14.82 -5.72
N ILE A 49 27.56 -15.48 -5.41
CA ILE A 49 27.13 -16.71 -6.10
C ILE A 49 26.03 -16.45 -7.14
N HIS A 50 25.72 -15.18 -7.43
CA HIS A 50 24.65 -14.77 -8.35
C HIS A 50 23.26 -15.33 -8.00
N ALA A 51 22.97 -15.50 -6.71
CA ALA A 51 21.67 -15.90 -6.16
C ALA A 51 20.83 -14.69 -5.70
N GLU A 52 20.82 -13.64 -6.51
CA GLU A 52 20.03 -12.42 -6.24
C GLU A 52 18.56 -12.67 -6.57
N THR A 53 17.83 -13.15 -5.57
CA THR A 53 16.39 -13.37 -5.70
C THR A 53 15.61 -12.11 -5.28
N PRO A 54 14.34 -11.98 -5.69
CA PRO A 54 13.52 -10.87 -5.24
C PRO A 54 13.32 -10.82 -3.71
N ALA A 55 13.41 -11.96 -3.02
CA ALA A 55 13.42 -12.02 -1.56
C ALA A 55 14.67 -11.38 -0.95
N VAL A 56 15.84 -11.53 -1.59
CA VAL A 56 17.08 -10.86 -1.17
C VAL A 56 16.93 -9.35 -1.33
N ARG A 57 16.31 -8.87 -2.41
CA ARG A 57 16.01 -7.44 -2.61
C ARG A 57 15.11 -6.88 -1.51
N MET A 58 14.08 -7.61 -1.09
CA MET A 58 13.25 -7.19 0.06
C MET A 58 14.00 -7.16 1.37
N LEU A 59 14.89 -8.13 1.59
CA LEU A 59 15.74 -8.14 2.77
C LEU A 59 16.62 -6.88 2.80
N GLN A 60 17.24 -6.52 1.67
CA GLN A 60 18.01 -5.29 1.51
C GLN A 60 17.15 -4.04 1.76
N LEU A 61 15.95 -3.98 1.20
CA LEU A 61 15.00 -2.87 1.42
C LEU A 61 14.64 -2.73 2.89
N ARG A 62 14.21 -3.80 3.56
CA ARG A 62 13.83 -3.72 4.99
C ARG A 62 15.00 -3.35 5.87
N GLN A 63 16.19 -3.90 5.63
CA GLN A 63 17.40 -3.50 6.34
C GLN A 63 17.69 -2.01 6.15
N PHE A 64 17.56 -1.51 4.92
CA PHE A 64 17.74 -0.10 4.61
C PHE A 64 16.73 0.80 5.35
N LEU A 65 15.46 0.41 5.38
CA LEU A 65 14.41 1.13 6.11
C LEU A 65 14.73 1.21 7.61
N VAL A 66 15.19 0.11 8.22
CA VAL A 66 15.65 0.07 9.61
C VAL A 66 16.82 1.03 9.85
N GLU A 67 17.85 0.97 9.02
CA GLU A 67 19.06 1.80 9.15
C GLU A 67 18.77 3.29 9.00
N ARG A 68 17.81 3.66 8.14
CA ARG A 68 17.38 5.05 7.93
C ARG A 68 16.27 5.50 8.88
N GLY A 69 15.74 4.61 9.72
CA GLY A 69 14.62 4.92 10.61
C GLY A 69 13.31 5.22 9.89
N ILE A 70 13.12 4.68 8.68
CA ILE A 70 11.90 4.85 7.89
C ILE A 70 10.87 3.81 8.39
N PRO A 71 9.68 4.24 8.86
CA PRO A 71 8.67 3.31 9.36
C PRO A 71 8.01 2.52 8.22
N GLU A 72 7.41 1.38 8.56
CA GLU A 72 6.56 0.62 7.65
C GLU A 72 5.13 0.61 8.19
N TYR A 73 4.15 0.65 7.31
CA TYR A 73 2.75 0.46 7.63
C TYR A 73 2.34 -0.97 7.33
N GLU A 74 1.54 -1.57 8.21
CA GLU A 74 0.99 -2.89 7.95
C GLU A 74 0.04 -2.81 6.75
N VAL A 75 0.41 -3.49 5.66
CA VAL A 75 -0.32 -3.48 4.38
C VAL A 75 -1.81 -3.85 4.57
N SER A 76 -2.10 -4.80 5.47
CA SER A 76 -3.47 -5.21 5.80
C SER A 76 -4.31 -4.05 6.38
N GLN A 77 -3.72 -3.23 7.26
CA GLN A 77 -4.36 -2.07 7.88
C GLN A 77 -4.56 -0.95 6.86
N VAL A 78 -3.52 -0.68 6.04
CA VAL A 78 -3.60 0.31 4.96
C VAL A 78 -4.75 -0.03 4.01
N HIS A 79 -4.88 -1.30 3.65
CA HIS A 79 -5.97 -1.73 2.81
C HIS A 79 -7.35 -1.56 3.48
N GLN A 80 -7.51 -2.03 4.72
CA GLN A 80 -8.77 -1.89 5.44
C GLN A 80 -9.18 -0.42 5.53
N TYR A 81 -8.21 0.46 5.77
CA TYR A 81 -8.42 1.90 5.77
C TYR A 81 -8.86 2.43 4.40
N LEU A 82 -8.14 2.11 3.32
CA LEU A 82 -8.50 2.55 1.97
C LEU A 82 -9.87 2.02 1.52
N ARG A 83 -10.23 0.78 1.87
CA ARG A 83 -11.59 0.26 1.66
C ARG A 83 -12.63 1.03 2.46
N GLY A 84 -12.34 1.34 3.72
CA GLY A 84 -13.23 2.12 4.58
C GLY A 84 -13.49 3.50 3.99
N LEU A 85 -12.46 4.15 3.43
CA LEU A 85 -12.59 5.41 2.72
C LEU A 85 -13.49 5.27 1.49
N VAL A 86 -13.22 4.28 0.64
CA VAL A 86 -14.02 4.01 -0.57
C VAL A 86 -15.48 3.69 -0.24
N ALA A 87 -15.73 2.89 0.79
CA ALA A 87 -17.09 2.52 1.21
C ALA A 87 -17.92 3.73 1.70
N LYS A 88 -17.27 4.74 2.30
CA LYS A 88 -17.91 6.00 2.70
C LYS A 88 -18.33 6.87 1.51
N ILE A 89 -17.67 6.71 0.36
CA ILE A 89 -17.92 7.48 -0.86
C ILE A 89 -19.05 6.87 -1.68
N GLY A 90 -19.03 5.55 -1.87
CA GLY A 90 -20.06 4.82 -2.60
C GLY A 90 -19.58 3.53 -3.25
N ASN A 91 -20.52 2.68 -3.68
CA ASN A 91 -20.25 1.31 -4.13
C ASN A 91 -19.45 1.17 -5.43
N TYR A 92 -19.21 2.25 -6.17
CA TYR A 92 -18.56 2.23 -7.49
C TYR A 92 -17.16 2.84 -7.50
N VAL A 93 -16.70 3.36 -6.36
CA VAL A 93 -15.34 3.86 -6.25
C VAL A 93 -14.43 2.69 -5.90
N CYS A 94 -13.23 2.66 -6.47
CA CYS A 94 -12.15 1.78 -6.03
C CYS A 94 -10.90 2.63 -5.83
N TYR A 95 -10.05 2.23 -4.89
CA TYR A 95 -8.72 2.79 -4.83
C TYR A 95 -7.83 1.97 -5.79
N THR A 96 -6.80 2.62 -6.33
CA THR A 96 -5.80 1.97 -7.20
C THR A 96 -4.40 2.38 -6.75
N TRP A 97 -3.40 1.56 -7.05
CA TRP A 97 -2.00 1.94 -6.92
C TRP A 97 -1.51 2.51 -8.24
N LYS A 98 -1.06 3.77 -8.25
CA LYS A 98 -0.59 4.47 -9.46
C LYS A 98 0.93 4.55 -9.43
N PRO A 99 1.64 4.14 -10.50
CA PRO A 99 3.09 4.31 -10.60
C PRO A 99 3.47 5.78 -10.42
N LEU A 100 4.52 6.02 -9.64
CA LEU A 100 5.03 7.37 -9.40
C LEU A 100 5.89 7.86 -10.58
N ARG A 101 6.61 6.96 -11.25
CA ARG A 101 7.52 7.27 -12.37
C ARG A 101 7.17 6.43 -13.60
N GLU A 102 7.61 6.90 -14.78
CA GLU A 102 7.42 6.17 -16.03
C GLU A 102 7.99 4.75 -16.00
N GLU A 103 9.16 4.57 -15.38
CA GLU A 103 9.81 3.27 -15.22
C GLU A 103 9.14 2.33 -14.19
N ASP A 104 8.17 2.84 -13.42
CA ASP A 104 7.38 2.04 -12.49
C ASP A 104 6.17 1.39 -13.18
N LYS A 105 5.76 1.88 -14.36
CA LYS A 105 4.65 1.33 -15.13
C LYS A 105 4.87 -0.15 -15.45
N ASN A 106 3.76 -0.88 -15.57
CA ASN A 106 3.74 -2.30 -15.90
C ASN A 106 4.50 -3.23 -14.93
N THR A 107 4.95 -2.72 -13.78
CA THR A 107 5.51 -3.58 -12.73
C THR A 107 4.40 -4.45 -12.17
N ARG A 108 4.62 -5.75 -12.17
CA ARG A 108 3.77 -6.70 -11.46
C ARG A 108 4.28 -6.83 -10.04
N PHE A 109 3.38 -6.69 -9.08
CA PHE A 109 3.66 -7.02 -7.69
C PHE A 109 2.49 -7.85 -7.14
N ARG A 110 2.81 -8.76 -6.22
CA ARG A 110 1.86 -9.76 -5.72
C ARG A 110 1.13 -9.20 -4.52
N TRP A 111 -0.20 -9.35 -4.50
CA TRP A 111 -1.01 -9.09 -3.31
C TRP A 111 -1.85 -10.31 -2.98
N TRP A 112 -1.79 -10.72 -1.71
CA TRP A 112 -2.64 -11.78 -1.17
C TRP A 112 -3.96 -11.18 -0.65
N TRP A 113 -5.00 -11.28 -1.47
CA TRP A 113 -6.40 -11.14 -1.03
C TRP A 113 -6.87 -12.52 -0.62
N GLY A 114 -7.57 -12.69 0.52
CA GLY A 114 -8.08 -13.97 1.03
C GLY A 114 -9.03 -14.74 0.10
N GLY A 115 -8.52 -15.18 -1.06
CA GLY A 115 -9.23 -15.70 -2.22
C GLY A 115 -8.40 -15.76 -3.53
N GLY A 116 -7.17 -15.23 -3.59
CA GLY A 116 -6.24 -15.45 -4.71
C GLY A 116 -5.14 -14.38 -4.88
N ASN A 117 -4.11 -14.73 -5.66
CA ASN A 117 -3.08 -13.78 -6.12
C ASN A 117 -3.69 -12.82 -7.14
N ARG A 118 -3.79 -11.52 -6.81
CA ARG A 118 -4.02 -10.48 -7.81
C ARG A 118 -2.70 -9.76 -8.08
N CYS A 119 -2.38 -9.60 -9.35
CA CYS A 119 -1.36 -8.65 -9.81
C CYS A 119 -2.08 -7.36 -10.18
N GLU A 120 -1.73 -6.25 -9.55
CA GLU A 120 -2.19 -4.94 -10.01
C GLU A 120 -1.20 -4.42 -11.04
N LEU A 121 -1.69 -4.20 -12.27
CA LEU A 121 -0.96 -3.55 -13.34
C LEU A 121 -1.62 -2.20 -13.55
N SER A 122 -0.90 -1.14 -13.21
CA SER A 122 -1.34 0.22 -13.46
C SER A 122 -0.37 0.85 -14.44
N ASP A 123 -0.89 1.27 -15.58
CA ASP A 123 -0.16 1.94 -16.66
C ASP A 123 -0.26 3.46 -16.57
N THR A 124 -1.12 3.97 -15.69
CA THR A 124 -1.45 5.37 -15.56
C THR A 124 -0.62 6.00 -14.44
N LEU A 125 0.17 7.03 -14.74
CA LEU A 125 0.95 7.74 -13.73
C LEU A 125 0.09 8.41 -12.66
N TYR A 126 0.64 8.49 -11.46
CA TYR A 126 0.13 9.40 -10.44
C TYR A 126 0.36 10.85 -10.89
N HIS A 127 -0.71 11.62 -11.01
CA HIS A 127 -0.70 12.97 -11.58
C HIS A 127 -0.92 14.09 -10.56
N LYS A 128 -1.23 13.75 -9.30
CA LYS A 128 -1.40 14.73 -8.23
C LYS A 128 -0.02 15.07 -7.64
N LEU A 129 0.08 16.23 -7.01
CA LEU A 129 1.32 16.65 -6.33
C LEU A 129 1.70 15.66 -5.22
N VAL A 130 3.00 15.42 -5.08
CA VAL A 130 3.60 14.59 -4.03
C VAL A 130 4.42 15.50 -3.12
N PRO A 131 4.24 15.43 -1.79
CA PRO A 131 5.01 16.23 -0.86
C PRO A 131 6.51 16.04 -1.00
N HIS A 132 7.25 17.12 -0.72
CA HIS A 132 8.70 17.10 -0.80
C HIS A 132 9.32 16.03 0.12
N SER A 133 8.78 15.87 1.33
CA SER A 133 9.20 14.84 2.30
C SER A 133 9.12 13.43 1.73
N VAL A 134 8.01 13.11 1.06
CA VAL A 134 7.81 11.80 0.40
C VAL A 134 8.79 11.63 -0.76
N LEU A 135 9.04 12.68 -1.56
CA LEU A 135 10.03 12.63 -2.63
C LEU A 135 11.46 12.44 -2.09
N GLN A 136 11.79 12.99 -0.93
CA GLN A 136 13.07 12.73 -0.26
C GLN A 136 13.18 11.26 0.16
N THR A 137 12.12 10.66 0.71
CA THR A 137 12.06 9.22 1.01
C THR A 137 12.33 8.39 -0.25
N VAL A 138 11.67 8.72 -1.38
CA VAL A 138 11.89 8.04 -2.67
C VAL A 138 13.33 8.19 -3.16
N ALA A 139 13.89 9.39 -3.12
CA ALA A 139 15.26 9.66 -3.56
C ALA A 139 16.29 8.86 -2.77
N ILE A 140 16.15 8.82 -1.43
CA ILE A 140 17.05 8.09 -0.53
C ILE A 140 16.97 6.58 -0.78
N ILE A 141 15.76 6.03 -1.00
CA ILE A 141 15.60 4.61 -1.34
C ILE A 141 16.22 4.30 -2.71
N LEU A 142 16.00 5.15 -3.72
CA LEU A 142 16.54 4.96 -5.06
C LEU A 142 18.06 5.01 -5.13
N GLU A 143 18.69 5.86 -4.33
CA GLU A 143 20.15 5.93 -4.24
C GLU A 143 20.74 4.58 -3.78
N ALA A 144 20.07 3.90 -2.85
CA ALA A 144 20.50 2.61 -2.33
C ALA A 144 20.03 1.41 -3.15
N LEU A 145 18.85 1.52 -3.76
CA LEU A 145 18.13 0.44 -4.45
C LEU A 145 17.54 0.97 -5.77
N PRO A 146 18.37 1.14 -6.82
CA PRO A 146 17.95 1.79 -8.07
C PRO A 146 16.84 1.05 -8.84
N ASP A 147 16.66 -0.25 -8.59
CA ASP A 147 15.63 -1.09 -9.21
C ASP A 147 14.30 -1.09 -8.45
N ALA A 148 14.22 -0.40 -7.30
CA ALA A 148 12.99 -0.26 -6.53
C ALA A 148 11.89 0.47 -7.34
N LYS A 149 10.65 0.05 -7.13
CA LYS A 149 9.46 0.55 -7.83
C LYS A 149 8.51 1.22 -6.87
N PHE A 150 7.98 2.38 -7.28
CA PHE A 150 7.22 3.25 -6.39
C PHE A 150 5.79 3.44 -6.89
N PHE A 151 4.83 3.29 -5.97
CA PHE A 151 3.42 3.45 -6.25
C PHE A 151 2.76 4.31 -5.19
N VAL A 152 1.72 5.03 -5.60
CA VAL A 152 0.93 5.89 -4.73
C VAL A 152 -0.51 5.41 -4.73
N SER A 153 -1.10 5.23 -3.54
CA SER A 153 -2.53 4.90 -3.47
C SER A 153 -3.35 6.10 -3.96
N HIS A 154 -4.26 5.86 -4.87
CA HIS A 154 -5.10 6.88 -5.47
C HIS A 154 -6.58 6.56 -5.27
N ILE A 155 -7.29 7.52 -4.68
CA ILE A 155 -8.75 7.62 -4.67
C ILE A 155 -9.07 8.99 -5.28
N SER A 156 -10.02 9.05 -6.21
CA SER A 156 -10.42 10.29 -6.90
C SER A 156 -10.70 11.42 -5.90
N GLU A 157 -11.48 11.10 -4.88
CA GLU A 157 -12.13 12.07 -3.98
C GLU A 157 -11.48 12.20 -2.59
N VAL A 158 -10.47 11.38 -2.25
CA VAL A 158 -9.82 11.39 -0.92
C VAL A 158 -8.38 11.88 -0.99
N LYS A 159 -7.92 12.55 0.08
CA LYS A 159 -6.62 13.24 0.18
C LYS A 159 -5.62 12.55 1.12
N ASP A 160 -5.65 11.22 1.20
CA ASP A 160 -4.83 10.42 2.13
C ASP A 160 -4.03 9.30 1.42
N PRO A 161 -3.13 9.67 0.49
CA PRO A 161 -2.31 8.69 -0.22
C PRO A 161 -1.18 8.08 0.63
N PHE A 162 -0.85 6.83 0.33
CA PHE A 162 0.26 6.07 0.87
C PHE A 162 1.33 5.85 -0.21
N LEU A 163 2.60 5.81 0.21
CA LEU A 163 3.73 5.41 -0.64
C LEU A 163 4.00 3.92 -0.46
N LEU A 164 3.95 3.19 -1.56
CA LEU A 164 4.26 1.78 -1.67
C LEU A 164 5.57 1.60 -2.42
N VAL A 165 6.44 0.73 -1.91
CA VAL A 165 7.72 0.36 -2.51
C VAL A 165 7.76 -1.14 -2.75
N THR A 166 8.25 -1.54 -3.91
CA THR A 166 8.33 -2.95 -4.30
C THR A 166 9.44 -3.24 -5.31
N PHE A 167 9.58 -4.51 -5.66
CA PHE A 167 10.31 -5.00 -6.82
C PHE A 167 9.38 -5.88 -7.67
N THR A 168 9.82 -6.24 -8.88
CA THR A 168 9.05 -7.11 -9.77
C THR A 168 8.79 -8.48 -9.13
N ASP A 169 7.53 -8.90 -9.14
CA ASP A 169 7.02 -10.18 -8.61
C ASP A 169 7.20 -10.39 -7.10
N VAL A 170 7.21 -9.27 -6.35
CA VAL A 170 7.39 -9.28 -4.89
C VAL A 170 6.20 -8.66 -4.17
N ASP A 171 5.99 -9.09 -2.92
CA ASP A 171 5.06 -8.45 -1.99
C ASP A 171 5.61 -7.07 -1.59
N PRO A 172 4.84 -6.00 -1.77
CA PRO A 172 5.34 -4.65 -1.49
C PRO A 172 5.30 -4.30 0.00
N VAL A 173 5.96 -3.20 0.34
CA VAL A 173 5.89 -2.54 1.64
C VAL A 173 5.32 -1.14 1.50
N VAL A 174 4.60 -0.66 2.51
CA VAL A 174 4.10 0.73 2.57
C VAL A 174 4.98 1.49 3.54
N VAL A 175 5.66 2.54 3.07
CA VAL A 175 6.75 3.20 3.82
C VAL A 175 6.46 4.65 4.20
N ASP A 176 5.45 5.26 3.58
CA ASP A 176 5.12 6.66 3.86
C ASP A 176 3.61 6.92 3.67
N PHE A 177 3.15 8.02 4.24
CA PHE A 177 1.76 8.47 4.23
C PHE A 177 1.76 9.99 4.36
N TRP A 178 0.97 10.68 3.55
CA TRP A 178 0.86 12.13 3.67
C TRP A 178 -0.58 12.63 3.80
N ASN A 179 -0.81 13.35 4.91
CA ASN A 179 -2.05 14.04 5.29
C ASN A 179 -1.79 15.56 5.39
N GLU A 180 -0.95 16.11 4.51
CA GLU A 180 -0.57 17.51 4.57
C GLU A 180 -1.72 18.43 4.15
N LEU A 181 -2.15 19.28 5.08
CA LEU A 181 -3.23 20.27 4.91
C LEU A 181 -2.92 21.37 3.87
N GLY A 182 -1.72 21.40 3.28
CA GLY A 182 -1.27 22.40 2.30
C GLY A 182 -1.12 21.92 0.85
N PHE A 183 -1.29 20.62 0.56
CA PHE A 183 -1.26 20.07 -0.81
C PHE A 183 -2.66 19.95 -1.43
N ARG A 184 -3.52 20.92 -1.10
CA ARG A 184 -4.83 21.08 -1.74
C ARG A 184 -4.65 22.08 -2.89
N PRO A 185 -4.86 21.72 -4.17
CA PRO A 185 -5.25 22.75 -5.11
C PRO A 185 -6.58 23.34 -4.57
N GLU A 186 -6.64 24.66 -4.50
CA GLU A 186 -7.89 25.40 -4.27
C GLU A 186 -8.93 25.04 -5.33
#